data_AF-A0A7T5JNN3-F1
#
_entry.id   AF-A0A7T5JNN3-F1
#
_cell.length_a   1.000
_cell.length_b   1.000
_cell.length_c   1.000
_cell.angle_alpha   90.00
_cell.angle_beta   90.00
_cell.angle_gamma   90.00
#
_symmetry.space_group_name_H-M   'P 1'
#
loop_
_entity.id
_entity.type
_entity.pdbx_description
1 polymer ?
#
loop_
_entity_poly.entity_id
_entity_poly.type
_entity_poly.pdbx_seq_one_letter_code
_entity_poly.pdbx_strand_id
1 'polypeptide(L)'
;MATVEAHQDRSTGVEILLGRLVRYQKHKPGRHLSVDRMPQGTFRIESVTQFGERIILNDGIVVMENAPTVMERGGRIALLLATGEELFFFVE
;
A
#
# COMPACT_ATOMS: atom_id res chain seq x y z
N MET A 1 9.02 -24.65 19.90
CA MET A 1 8.01 -23.71 19.38
C MET A 1 8.51 -22.32 19.72
N ALA A 2 8.92 -21.55 18.71
CA ALA A 2 9.33 -20.17 18.91
C ALA A 2 8.10 -19.29 18.68
N THR A 3 7.57 -18.73 19.77
CA THR A 3 6.60 -17.64 19.75
C THR A 3 7.31 -16.42 19.18
N VAL A 4 7.04 -16.08 17.91
CA VAL A 4 7.47 -14.81 17.34
C VAL A 4 6.41 -13.79 17.69
N GLU A 5 6.58 -13.16 18.84
CA GLU A 5 5.91 -11.90 19.16
C GLU A 5 6.55 -10.82 18.27
N ALA A 6 6.01 -10.64 17.07
CA ALA A 6 6.34 -9.48 16.24
C ALA A 6 5.63 -8.25 16.81
N HIS A 7 6.13 -7.76 17.95
CA HIS A 7 5.88 -6.42 18.42
C HIS A 7 6.54 -5.45 17.43
N GLN A 8 5.75 -4.84 16.56
CA GLN A 8 6.18 -3.63 15.85
C GLN A 8 5.00 -2.67 15.71
N ASP A 9 4.79 -1.90 16.78
CA ASP A 9 4.10 -0.60 16.77
C ASP A 9 4.91 0.42 15.93
N ARG A 10 5.09 0.14 14.65
CA ARG A 10 5.49 1.13 13.65
C ARG A 10 4.30 1.31 12.74
N SER A 11 3.36 2.17 13.14
CA SER A 11 2.34 2.63 12.21
C SER A 11 3.07 3.26 11.02
N THR A 12 3.03 2.57 9.88
CA THR A 12 3.65 3.04 8.65
C THR A 12 2.86 4.18 8.01
N GLY A 13 1.73 4.56 8.62
CA GLY A 13 0.78 5.51 8.06
C GLY A 13 -0.05 4.89 6.94
N VAL A 14 0.26 3.68 6.50
CA VAL A 14 -0.47 2.94 5.46
C VAL A 14 -1.70 2.26 6.04
N GLU A 15 -1.73 1.99 7.34
CA GLU A 15 -2.88 1.38 8.01
C GLU A 15 -4.12 2.28 7.95
N ILE A 16 -3.96 3.60 7.73
CA ILE A 16 -5.07 4.54 7.52
C ILE A 16 -5.89 4.24 6.26
N LEU A 17 -5.35 3.41 5.37
CA LEU A 17 -6.01 2.99 4.13
C LEU A 17 -7.00 1.84 4.37
N LEU A 18 -6.96 1.17 5.52
CA LEU A 18 -7.87 0.06 5.83
C LEU A 18 -9.33 0.51 5.75
N GLY A 19 -10.14 -0.29 5.07
CA GLY A 19 -11.55 -0.04 4.80
C GLY A 19 -11.83 0.94 3.65
N ARG A 20 -10.82 1.63 3.11
CA ARG A 20 -11.01 2.56 1.98
C ARG A 20 -11.42 1.81 0.73
N LEU A 21 -12.46 2.29 0.04
CA LEU A 21 -12.82 1.85 -1.30
C LEU A 21 -12.04 2.70 -2.30
N VAL A 22 -11.22 2.05 -3.12
CA VAL A 22 -10.32 2.72 -4.06
C VAL A 22 -10.39 2.12 -5.44
N ARG A 23 -9.96 2.90 -6.44
CA ARG A 23 -9.76 2.42 -7.80
C ARG A 23 -8.40 2.84 -8.30
N TYR A 24 -7.71 1.92 -8.96
CA TYR A 24 -6.42 2.21 -9.60
C TYR A 24 -6.54 3.39 -10.57
N GLN A 25 -5.62 4.35 -10.45
CA GLN A 25 -5.50 5.47 -11.40
C GLN A 25 -4.29 5.27 -12.30
N LYS A 26 -3.10 5.28 -11.70
CA LYS A 26 -1.81 5.18 -12.40
C LYS A 26 -0.70 4.87 -11.41
N HIS A 27 0.45 4.47 -11.92
CA HIS A 27 1.67 4.39 -11.14
C HIS A 27 2.89 4.83 -11.97
N LYS A 28 3.95 5.24 -11.28
CA LYS A 28 5.29 5.39 -11.83
C LYS A 28 6.07 4.12 -11.48
N PRO A 29 6.43 3.28 -12.47
CA PRO A 29 6.98 1.94 -12.22
C PRO A 29 8.42 1.97 -11.71
N GLY A 30 8.82 0.87 -11.08
CA GLY A 30 10.18 0.57 -10.65
C GLY A 30 10.27 -0.85 -10.08
N ARG A 31 11.36 -1.16 -9.37
CA ARG A 31 11.62 -2.50 -8.82
C ARG A 31 11.00 -2.75 -7.43
N HIS A 32 10.71 -1.69 -6.69
CA HIS A 32 10.27 -1.73 -5.30
C HIS A 32 8.75 -1.57 -5.15
N LEU A 33 8.03 -1.30 -6.25
CA LEU A 33 6.58 -1.25 -6.32
C LEU A 33 6.05 -2.27 -7.34
N SER A 34 5.33 -3.29 -6.87
CA SER A 34 4.60 -4.23 -7.73
C SER A 34 3.09 -4.05 -7.59
N VAL A 35 2.41 -4.05 -8.74
CA VAL A 35 0.96 -3.90 -8.89
C VAL A 35 0.38 -4.94 -9.85
N ASP A 36 1.03 -6.10 -9.99
CA ASP A 36 0.74 -7.09 -11.05
C ASP A 36 -0.68 -7.68 -10.96
N ARG A 37 -1.26 -7.66 -9.76
CA ARG A 37 -2.61 -8.18 -9.47
C ARG A 37 -3.65 -7.07 -9.26
N MET A 38 -3.37 -5.86 -9.76
CA MET A 38 -4.26 -4.71 -9.59
C MET A 38 -5.63 -4.95 -10.24
N PRO A 39 -6.74 -4.84 -9.48
CA PRO A 39 -8.08 -4.91 -10.04
C PRO A 39 -8.34 -3.80 -11.06
N GLN A 40 -9.07 -4.11 -12.13
CA GLN A 40 -9.49 -3.12 -13.13
C GLN A 40 -10.60 -2.19 -12.63
N GLY A 41 -11.29 -2.58 -11.56
CA GLY A 41 -12.40 -1.85 -10.95
C GLY A 41 -12.07 -1.26 -9.59
N THR A 42 -13.13 -0.93 -8.84
CA THR A 42 -13.01 -0.55 -7.44
C THR A 42 -12.71 -1.78 -6.58
N PHE A 43 -11.93 -1.60 -5.53
CA PHE A 43 -11.67 -2.63 -4.53
C PHE A 43 -11.48 -1.96 -3.17
N ARG A 44 -11.83 -2.68 -2.11
CA ARG A 44 -11.62 -2.22 -0.75
C ARG A 44 -10.24 -2.66 -0.28
N ILE A 45 -9.50 -1.78 0.39
CA ILE A 45 -8.27 -2.17 1.09
C ILE A 45 -8.68 -2.83 2.39
N GLU A 46 -8.58 -4.14 2.48
CA GLU A 46 -9.04 -4.97 3.61
C GLU A 46 -7.89 -5.44 4.48
N SER A 47 -6.68 -5.56 3.93
CA SER A 47 -5.49 -5.93 4.68
C SER A 47 -4.29 -5.06 4.33
N VAL A 48 -3.53 -4.71 5.35
CA VAL A 48 -2.21 -4.09 5.28
C VAL A 48 -1.31 -4.94 6.15
N THR A 49 -0.31 -5.57 5.55
CA THR A 49 0.66 -6.42 6.27
C THR A 49 2.05 -5.91 6.05
N GLN A 50 2.82 -5.79 7.13
CA GLN A 50 4.23 -5.43 7.09
C GLN A 50 5.10 -6.66 7.37
N PHE A 51 6.08 -6.91 6.51
CA PHE A 51 7.09 -7.94 6.67
C PHE A 51 8.48 -7.30 6.55
N GLY A 52 9.10 -6.98 7.69
CA GLY A 52 10.31 -6.17 7.70
C GLY A 52 10.02 -4.77 7.16
N GLU A 53 10.71 -4.37 6.08
CA GLU A 53 10.50 -3.07 5.42
C GLU A 53 9.40 -3.14 4.34
N ARG A 54 9.02 -4.35 3.93
CA ARG A 54 8.03 -4.58 2.88
C ARG A 54 6.62 -4.40 3.42
N ILE A 55 5.79 -3.68 2.68
CA ILE A 55 4.36 -3.51 2.91
C ILE A 55 3.57 -4.21 1.81
N ILE A 56 2.51 -4.90 2.20
CA ILE A 56 1.65 -5.69 1.34
C ILE A 56 0.20 -5.25 1.57
N LEU A 57 -0.49 -4.85 0.51
CA LEU A 57 -1.93 -4.56 0.53
C LEU A 57 -2.70 -5.72 -0.09
N ASN A 58 -3.81 -6.11 0.55
CA ASN A 58 -4.75 -7.13 0.07
C ASN A 58 -4.04 -8.37 -0.49
N ASP A 59 -3.23 -9.01 0.35
CA ASP A 59 -2.52 -10.25 0.02
C ASP A 59 -1.65 -10.17 -1.26
N GLY A 60 -1.15 -8.96 -1.52
CA GLY A 60 -0.18 -8.66 -2.58
C GLY A 60 -0.81 -8.23 -3.89
N ILE A 61 -1.97 -7.57 -3.84
CA ILE A 61 -2.44 -6.69 -4.92
C ILE A 61 -1.44 -5.54 -5.11
N VAL A 62 -0.96 -4.97 -4.01
CA VAL A 62 0.14 -4.02 -4.01
C VAL A 62 1.24 -4.53 -3.10
N VAL A 63 2.46 -4.48 -3.60
CA VAL A 63 3.66 -4.77 -2.82
C VAL A 63 4.58 -3.56 -2.92
N MET A 64 5.05 -3.08 -1.77
CA MET A 64 6.04 -2.02 -1.67
C MET A 64 7.20 -2.54 -0.83
N GLU A 65 8.44 -2.47 -1.32
CA GLU A 65 9.61 -2.96 -0.56
C GLU A 65 10.01 -2.03 0.58
N ASN A 66 9.47 -0.81 0.63
CA ASN A 66 9.67 0.18 1.69
C ASN A 66 8.35 0.87 2.04
N ALA A 67 8.28 1.45 3.24
CA ALA A 67 7.13 2.26 3.65
C ALA A 67 6.99 3.51 2.75
N PRO A 68 5.83 3.73 2.12
CA PRO A 68 5.58 4.93 1.34
C PRO A 68 5.22 6.11 2.26
N THR A 69 5.41 7.32 1.75
CA THR A 69 4.65 8.47 2.26
C THR A 69 3.24 8.40 1.70
N VAL A 70 2.25 8.44 2.58
CA VAL A 70 0.82 8.45 2.22
C VAL A 70 0.31 9.89 2.17
N MET A 71 -0.33 10.26 1.07
CA MET A 71 -1.00 11.56 0.92
C MET A 71 -2.43 11.39 0.44
N GLU A 72 -3.38 12.05 1.08
CA GLU A 72 -4.78 12.10 0.65
C GLU A 72 -5.17 13.55 0.30
N ARG A 73 -5.66 13.78 -0.92
CA ARG A 73 -6.13 15.11 -1.35
C ARG A 73 -7.16 15.00 -2.47
N GLY A 74 -8.33 15.61 -2.27
CA GLY A 74 -9.35 15.79 -3.31
C GLY A 74 -9.87 14.48 -3.89
N GLY A 75 -10.18 13.49 -3.05
CA GLY A 75 -10.66 12.18 -3.48
C GLY A 75 -9.59 11.31 -4.15
N ARG A 76 -8.31 11.57 -3.85
CA ARG A 76 -7.19 10.77 -4.35
C ARG A 76 -6.25 10.43 -3.22
N ILE A 77 -5.69 9.23 -3.30
CA ILE A 77 -4.62 8.75 -2.42
C ILE A 77 -3.38 8.54 -3.27
N ALA A 78 -2.25 9.03 -2.78
CA ALA A 78 -0.93 8.80 -3.37
C ALA A 78 -0.04 8.07 -2.35
N LEU A 79 0.66 7.05 -2.83
CA LEU A 79 1.69 6.32 -2.10
C LEU A 79 3.02 6.60 -2.81
N LEU A 80 3.92 7.29 -2.11
CA LEU A 80 5.18 7.78 -2.69
C LEU A 80 6.34 7.08 -2.00
N LEU A 81 7.12 6.30 -2.76
CA LEU A 81 8.32 5.66 -2.25
C LEU A 81 9.51 6.60 -2.40
N ALA A 82 10.46 6.53 -1.45
CA ALA A 82 11.69 7.34 -1.47
C ALA A 82 12.57 7.06 -2.71
N THR A 83 12.38 5.92 -3.35
CA THR A 83 13.01 5.51 -4.62
C THR A 83 12.46 6.26 -5.84
N GLY A 84 11.40 7.05 -5.66
CA GLY A 84 10.74 7.82 -6.71
C GLY A 84 9.65 7.05 -7.46
N GLU A 85 9.29 5.85 -6.99
CA GLU A 85 8.12 5.09 -7.43
C GLU A 85 6.86 5.64 -6.77
N GLU A 86 5.75 5.61 -7.49
CA GLU A 86 4.52 6.29 -7.08
C GLU A 86 3.31 5.45 -7.45
N LEU A 87 2.32 5.34 -6.56
CA LEU A 87 1.03 4.71 -6.85
C LEU A 87 -0.10 5.68 -6.51
N PHE A 88 -1.05 5.83 -7.43
CA PHE A 88 -2.20 6.70 -7.26
C PHE A 88 -3.51 5.93 -7.35
N PHE A 89 -4.41 6.27 -6.44
CA PHE A 89 -5.78 5.77 -6.38
C PHE A 89 -6.78 6.91 -6.44
N PHE A 90 -7.93 6.65 -7.05
CA PHE A 90 -9.16 7.39 -6.76
C PHE A 90 -9.81 6.81 -5.51
N VAL A 91 -10.37 7.67 -4.67
CA VAL A 91 -11.22 7.31 -3.54
C VAL A 91 -12.67 7.43 -3.99
N GLU A 92 -13.46 6.40 -3.73
CA GLU A 92 -14.89 6.33 -4.07
C GLU A 92 -15.77 6.50 -2.81
#